data_AF-A0A935BJ51-F1
#
_entry.id   AF-A0A935BJ51-F1
#
_cell.length_a   1.000
_cell.length_b   1.000
_cell.length_c   1.000
_cell.angle_alpha   90.00
_cell.angle_beta   90.00
_cell.angle_gamma   90.00
#
_symmetry.space_group_name_H-M   'P 1'
#
loop_
_entity.id
_entity.type
_entity.pdbx_description
1 polymer ?
#
loop_
_entity_poly.entity_id
_entity_poly.type
_entity_poly.pdbx_seq_one_letter_code
_entity_poly.pdbx_strand_id
1 'polypeptide(L)'
;MTRRHTKNNESGMTLFAVMAVMVIFAVALLAVAPSIEQEIRREKELESIRRGEEVAEAIRQYIEFYRGARLPSSMDDLIEGLPQGTKKRQILRASAAIDPLSEDGRWRLIKADVSTIGPFARRVQNYNGGQLPPNPSQLFDRYSLVVANSLNTELDSDNEADDDTDFEVLTENTPFIGVASQSKGKSMIAYYGIENHSKWVFTPLFRGSGGTTNFPGVRPPGGGVRPPIR
;
A
#
# COMPACT_ATOMS: atom_id res chain seq x y z
N MET A 1 -12.25 -81.21 33.54
CA MET A 1 -12.72 -79.83 33.81
C MET A 1 -11.70 -78.88 33.18
N THR A 2 -11.95 -78.40 31.97
CA THR A 2 -10.95 -77.76 31.11
C THR A 2 -11.27 -76.27 30.95
N ARG A 3 -10.47 -75.39 31.55
CA ARG A 3 -10.61 -73.94 31.42
C ARG A 3 -9.61 -73.45 30.38
N ARG A 4 -10.08 -73.08 29.19
CA ARG A 4 -9.26 -72.43 28.15
C ARG A 4 -9.10 -70.95 28.50
N HIS A 5 -7.86 -70.49 28.64
CA HIS A 5 -7.53 -69.06 28.61
C HIS A 5 -7.45 -68.62 27.15
N THR A 6 -8.37 -67.76 26.72
CA THR A 6 -8.27 -67.02 25.46
C THR A 6 -7.31 -65.85 25.65
N LYS A 7 -6.28 -65.81 24.81
CA LYS A 7 -5.15 -64.89 24.90
C LYS A 7 -5.51 -63.55 24.26
N ASN A 8 -5.16 -62.47 24.96
CA ASN A 8 -5.31 -61.07 24.59
C ASN A 8 -4.71 -60.77 23.20
N ASN A 9 -5.55 -60.39 22.24
CA ASN A 9 -5.14 -59.87 20.93
C ASN A 9 -5.71 -58.45 20.65
N GLU A 10 -6.29 -57.80 21.66
CA GLU A 10 -7.04 -56.54 21.49
C GLU A 10 -6.19 -55.28 21.73
N SER A 11 -4.96 -55.39 22.25
CA SER A 11 -4.12 -54.23 22.58
C SER A 11 -3.33 -53.65 21.39
N GLY A 12 -3.20 -54.38 20.28
CA GLY A 12 -2.48 -53.89 19.10
C GLY A 12 -3.33 -52.96 18.22
N MET A 13 -4.62 -53.28 18.06
CA MET A 13 -5.54 -52.55 17.18
C MET A 13 -5.83 -51.14 17.69
N THR A 14 -5.91 -50.94 19.01
CA THR A 14 -6.18 -49.63 19.62
C THR A 14 -5.03 -48.65 19.41
N LEU A 15 -3.78 -49.12 19.50
CA LEU A 15 -2.59 -48.31 19.23
C LEU A 15 -2.54 -47.86 17.76
N PHE A 16 -2.81 -48.78 16.83
CA PHE A 16 -2.89 -48.43 15.39
C PHE A 16 -4.02 -47.44 15.09
N ALA A 17 -5.18 -47.58 15.74
CA ALA A 17 -6.27 -46.63 15.59
C ALA A 17 -5.90 -45.23 16.09
N VAL A 18 -5.26 -45.11 17.26
CA VAL A 18 -4.80 -43.83 17.79
C VAL A 18 -3.72 -43.21 16.90
N MET A 19 -2.77 -44.01 16.42
CA MET A 19 -1.74 -43.54 15.50
C MET A 19 -2.33 -43.07 14.17
N ALA A 20 -3.31 -43.79 13.61
CA ALA A 20 -4.01 -43.39 12.40
C ALA A 20 -4.76 -42.06 12.60
N VAL A 21 -5.46 -41.89 13.73
CA VAL A 21 -6.13 -40.64 14.07
C VAL A 21 -5.14 -39.49 14.24
N MET A 22 -3.99 -39.73 14.90
CA MET A 22 -2.92 -38.74 15.05
C MET A 22 -2.32 -38.33 13.71
N VAL A 23 -2.10 -39.27 12.79
CA VAL A 23 -1.61 -38.98 11.44
C VAL A 23 -2.62 -38.17 10.63
N ILE A 24 -3.91 -38.54 10.68
CA ILE A 24 -4.98 -37.77 10.02
C ILE A 24 -5.05 -36.36 10.59
N PHE A 25 -4.94 -36.21 11.91
CA PHE A 25 -4.96 -34.91 12.58
C PHE A 25 -3.73 -34.06 12.20
N ALA A 26 -2.54 -34.67 12.13
CA ALA A 26 -1.32 -33.98 11.70
C ALA A 26 -1.42 -33.48 10.25
N VAL A 27 -1.97 -34.29 9.34
CA VAL A 27 -2.20 -33.89 7.95
C VAL A 27 -3.26 -32.79 7.86
N ALA A 28 -4.32 -32.85 8.67
CA ALA A 28 -5.36 -31.84 8.70
C ALA A 28 -4.84 -30.47 9.18
N LEU A 29 -3.95 -30.43 10.17
CA LEU A 29 -3.35 -29.18 10.66
C LEU A 29 -2.45 -28.50 9.62
N LEU A 30 -1.73 -29.26 8.80
CA LEU A 30 -0.89 -28.70 7.73
C LEU A 30 -1.71 -27.96 6.66
N ALA A 31 -2.99 -28.26 6.50
CA ALA A 31 -3.85 -27.59 5.54
C ALA A 31 -4.21 -26.12 5.91
N VAL A 32 -4.00 -25.70 7.16
CA VAL A 32 -4.37 -24.36 7.67
C VAL A 32 -3.21 -23.35 7.60
N ALA A 33 -1.96 -23.80 7.54
CA ALA A 33 -0.79 -22.92 7.50
C ALA A 33 -0.80 -21.84 6.37
N PRO A 34 -1.13 -22.16 5.10
CA PRO A 34 -1.03 -21.18 4.01
C PRO A 34 -2.04 -20.02 4.13
N SER A 35 -3.16 -20.18 4.85
CA SER A 35 -4.14 -19.09 4.99
C SER A 35 -3.67 -17.99 5.94
N ILE A 36 -2.92 -18.36 6.99
CA ILE A 36 -2.43 -17.39 7.99
C ILE A 36 -1.38 -16.45 7.39
N GLU A 37 -0.48 -16.95 6.56
CA GLU A 37 0.53 -16.10 5.90
C GLU A 37 -0.11 -15.09 4.95
N GLN A 38 -1.19 -15.47 4.26
CA GLN A 38 -1.97 -14.59 3.40
C GLN A 38 -2.70 -13.54 4.22
N GLU A 39 -3.30 -13.90 5.36
CA GLU A 39 -3.94 -12.94 6.25
C GLU A 39 -2.94 -11.90 6.78
N ILE A 40 -1.78 -12.35 7.26
CA ILE A 40 -0.72 -11.44 7.75
C ILE A 40 -0.24 -10.51 6.64
N ARG A 41 -0.01 -11.03 5.43
CA ARG A 41 0.40 -10.18 4.30
C ARG A 41 -0.67 -9.15 3.97
N ARG A 42 -1.95 -9.55 3.97
CA ARG A 42 -3.08 -8.66 3.69
C ARG A 42 -3.18 -7.56 4.74
N GLU A 43 -3.00 -7.91 6.00
CA GLU A 43 -2.99 -6.95 7.11
C GLU A 43 -1.84 -5.94 6.96
N LYS A 44 -0.65 -6.40 6.60
CA LYS A 44 0.50 -5.51 6.31
C LYS A 44 0.23 -4.61 5.12
N GLU A 45 -0.39 -5.12 4.06
CA GLU A 45 -0.78 -4.33 2.88
C GLU A 45 -1.77 -3.22 3.25
N LEU A 46 -2.84 -3.57 3.98
CA LEU A 46 -3.83 -2.60 4.49
C LEU A 46 -3.19 -1.57 5.40
N GLU A 47 -2.30 -2.01 6.29
CA GLU A 47 -1.57 -1.10 7.16
C GLU A 47 -0.63 -0.18 6.38
N SER A 48 0.05 -0.67 5.35
CA SER A 48 0.92 0.15 4.49
C SER A 48 0.12 1.24 3.81
N ILE A 49 -1.09 0.92 3.31
CA ILE A 49 -1.97 1.90 2.69
C ILE A 49 -2.38 2.93 3.74
N ARG A 50 -2.84 2.50 4.91
CA ARG A 50 -3.23 3.43 5.98
C ARG A 50 -2.09 4.36 6.38
N ARG A 51 -0.88 3.83 6.59
CA ARG A 51 0.31 4.60 6.99
C ARG A 51 0.79 5.52 5.88
N GLY A 52 0.86 5.04 4.64
CA GLY A 52 1.21 5.83 3.47
C GLY A 52 0.24 7.00 3.27
N GLU A 53 -1.03 6.80 3.54
CA GLU A 53 -2.06 7.83 3.45
C GLU A 53 -1.96 8.87 4.57
N GLU A 54 -1.60 8.46 5.79
CA GLU A 54 -1.22 9.39 6.86
C GLU A 54 0.00 10.24 6.47
N VAL A 55 0.98 9.65 5.77
CA VAL A 55 2.13 10.40 5.22
C VAL A 55 1.69 11.38 4.15
N ALA A 56 0.87 10.97 3.18
CA ALA A 56 0.34 11.85 2.13
C ALA A 56 -0.43 13.04 2.72
N GLU A 57 -1.22 12.79 3.76
CA GLU A 57 -1.97 13.81 4.48
C GLU A 57 -1.05 14.76 5.27
N ALA A 58 0.02 14.26 5.89
CA ALA A 58 1.04 15.10 6.52
C ALA A 58 1.75 16.00 5.49
N ILE A 59 2.12 15.45 4.32
CA ILE A 59 2.69 16.24 3.22
C ILE A 59 1.71 17.33 2.78
N ARG A 60 0.41 17.02 2.66
CA ARG A 60 -0.63 18.00 2.34
C ARG A 60 -0.61 19.17 3.32
N GLN A 61 -0.66 18.88 4.61
CA GLN A 61 -0.65 19.90 5.67
C GLN A 61 0.64 20.73 5.66
N TYR A 62 1.79 20.10 5.38
CA TYR A 62 3.08 20.78 5.29
C TYR A 62 3.07 21.80 4.15
N ILE A 63 2.61 21.40 2.97
CA ILE A 63 2.55 22.25 1.78
C ILE A 63 1.57 23.41 2.00
N GLU A 64 0.40 23.14 2.58
CA GLU A 64 -0.59 24.16 2.90
C GLU A 64 -0.07 25.18 3.91
N PHE A 65 0.64 24.73 4.94
CA PHE A 65 1.25 25.60 5.93
C PHE A 65 2.27 26.58 5.32
N TYR A 66 3.12 26.08 4.41
CA TYR A 66 4.08 26.89 3.67
C TYR A 66 3.49 27.50 2.38
N ARG A 67 2.17 27.51 2.21
CA ARG A 67 1.46 28.10 1.06
C ARG A 67 1.98 27.62 -0.30
N GLY A 68 2.31 26.34 -0.40
CA GLY A 68 2.82 25.73 -1.63
C GLY A 68 4.29 26.03 -1.92
N ALA A 69 5.00 26.80 -1.10
CA ALA A 69 6.36 27.26 -1.41
C ALA A 69 7.44 26.21 -1.09
N ARG A 70 7.19 25.30 -0.15
CA ARG A 70 8.17 24.34 0.37
C ARG A 70 7.61 22.92 0.41
N LEU A 71 8.42 21.96 -0.01
CA LEU A 71 8.20 20.53 0.20
C LEU A 71 9.04 20.04 1.39
N PRO A 72 8.59 19.00 2.11
CA PRO A 72 9.43 18.33 3.10
C PRO A 72 10.67 17.75 2.41
N SER A 73 11.81 17.80 3.10
CA SER A 73 13.11 17.30 2.62
C SER A 73 13.49 15.95 3.23
N SER A 74 12.86 15.60 4.35
CA SER A 74 13.01 14.31 5.02
C SER A 74 11.71 13.86 5.69
N MET A 75 11.63 12.59 6.07
CA MET A 75 10.50 12.07 6.87
C MET A 75 10.44 12.75 8.25
N ASP A 76 11.60 13.11 8.82
CA ASP A 76 11.69 13.78 10.12
C ASP A 76 11.02 15.15 10.13
N ASP A 77 11.02 15.89 9.02
CA ASP A 77 10.28 17.15 8.89
C ASP A 77 8.78 16.97 9.18
N LEU A 78 8.22 15.80 8.82
CA LEU A 78 6.81 15.46 9.04
C LEU A 78 6.55 14.97 10.48
N ILE A 79 7.50 14.23 11.07
CA ILE A 79 7.42 13.74 12.44
C ILE A 79 7.54 14.88 13.44
N GLU A 80 8.52 15.78 13.23
CA GLU A 80 8.77 16.96 14.05
C GLU A 80 7.55 17.90 14.03
N GLY A 81 6.88 17.98 12.89
CA GLY A 81 5.64 18.70 12.72
C GLY A 81 5.82 20.18 12.39
N LEU A 82 4.73 20.93 12.48
CA LEU A 82 4.66 22.31 12.02
C LEU A 82 4.70 23.30 13.18
N PRO A 83 5.37 24.46 13.04
CA PRO A 83 5.38 25.46 14.08
C PRO A 83 3.98 26.06 14.28
N GLN A 84 3.53 26.09 15.54
CA GLN A 84 2.26 26.68 15.98
C GLN A 84 2.52 27.58 17.19
N GLY A 85 3.02 28.79 16.90
CA GLY A 85 3.48 29.72 17.94
C GLY A 85 4.76 29.22 18.61
N THR A 86 4.72 28.96 19.91
CA THR A 86 5.87 28.48 20.71
C THR A 86 6.02 26.95 20.73
N LYS A 87 5.02 26.21 20.23
CA LYS A 87 5.03 24.73 20.18
C LYS A 87 5.01 24.24 18.74
N LYS A 88 5.37 22.98 18.52
CA LYS A 88 5.18 22.29 17.25
C LYS A 88 3.92 21.43 17.31
N ARG A 89 3.12 21.47 16.26
CA ARG A 89 1.94 20.63 16.04
C ARG A 89 2.35 19.42 15.23
N GLN A 90 2.22 18.24 15.83
CA GLN A 90 2.47 16.98 15.15
C GLN A 90 1.48 16.79 13.99
N ILE A 91 1.99 16.46 12.81
CA ILE A 91 1.19 16.17 11.60
C ILE A 91 1.30 14.71 11.18
N LEU A 92 2.37 14.01 11.57
CA LEU A 92 2.59 12.60 11.29
C LEU A 92 2.85 11.81 12.58
N ARG A 93 2.21 10.64 12.70
CA ARG A 93 2.50 9.69 13.77
C ARG A 93 3.82 8.97 13.47
N ALA A 94 4.65 8.74 14.49
CA ALA A 94 5.92 8.03 14.31
C ALA A 94 5.76 6.63 13.69
N SER A 95 4.66 5.93 13.96
CA SER A 95 4.38 4.63 13.34
C SER A 95 4.06 4.73 11.85
N ALA A 96 3.46 5.83 11.37
CA ALA A 96 3.17 6.03 9.96
C ALA A 96 4.44 6.32 9.13
N ALA A 97 5.50 6.79 9.76
CA ALA A 97 6.81 6.97 9.13
C ALA A 97 7.52 5.65 8.78
N ILE A 98 7.00 4.50 9.22
CA ILE A 98 7.58 3.18 8.99
C ILE A 98 6.72 2.38 8.01
N ASP A 99 7.32 1.95 6.89
CA ASP A 99 6.70 1.07 5.90
C ASP A 99 6.68 -0.39 6.41
N PRO A 100 5.50 -1.02 6.63
CA PRO A 100 5.41 -2.40 7.09
C PRO A 100 5.78 -3.45 6.02
N LEU A 101 5.92 -3.05 4.75
CA LEU A 101 6.27 -3.92 3.63
C LEU A 101 7.77 -3.90 3.28
N SER A 102 8.49 -2.86 3.69
CA SER A 102 9.94 -2.76 3.51
C SER A 102 10.69 -3.51 4.61
N GLU A 103 11.78 -4.20 4.25
CA GLU A 103 12.62 -4.91 5.22
C GLU A 103 13.32 -3.95 6.19
N ASP A 104 13.74 -2.79 5.70
CA ASP A 104 14.38 -1.72 6.49
C ASP A 104 13.36 -0.76 7.14
N GLY A 105 12.07 -0.95 6.88
CA GLY A 105 10.99 -0.12 7.39
C GLY A 105 10.94 1.30 6.82
N ARG A 106 11.75 1.65 5.81
CA ARG A 106 11.79 3.02 5.26
C ARG A 106 10.89 3.15 4.04
N TRP A 107 10.23 4.30 3.95
CA TRP A 107 9.54 4.71 2.74
C TRP A 107 10.52 5.20 1.68
N ARG A 108 10.23 4.90 0.42
CA ARG A 108 10.88 5.55 -0.73
C ARG A 108 10.23 6.90 -0.97
N LEU A 109 11.04 7.96 -1.04
CA LEU A 109 10.61 9.32 -1.30
C LEU A 109 10.38 9.54 -2.80
N ILE A 110 9.24 10.14 -3.14
CA ILE A 110 8.83 10.41 -4.52
C ILE A 110 8.96 11.91 -4.80
N LYS A 111 9.78 12.26 -5.79
CA LYS A 111 10.07 13.63 -6.17
C LYS A 111 8.86 14.27 -6.86
N ALA A 112 8.81 15.60 -6.84
CA ALA A 112 7.79 16.35 -7.59
C ALA A 112 8.21 16.56 -9.05
N ASP A 113 8.57 15.47 -9.75
CA ASP A 113 8.99 15.48 -11.14
C ASP A 113 8.09 14.58 -12.01
N VAL A 114 8.13 14.83 -13.32
CA VAL A 114 7.29 14.10 -14.29
C VAL A 114 7.68 12.64 -14.37
N SER A 115 8.98 12.34 -14.30
CA SER A 115 9.51 10.98 -14.39
C SER A 115 9.02 10.07 -13.28
N THR A 116 8.86 10.58 -12.04
CA THR A 116 8.42 9.73 -10.93
C THR A 116 6.90 9.73 -10.73
N ILE A 117 6.24 10.88 -10.91
CA ILE A 117 4.79 11.00 -10.68
C ILE A 117 3.97 10.64 -11.93
N GLY A 118 4.49 10.88 -13.13
CA GLY A 118 3.78 10.66 -14.40
C GLY A 118 3.20 9.26 -14.58
N PRO A 119 3.99 8.18 -14.37
CA PRO A 119 3.49 6.82 -14.47
C PRO A 119 2.36 6.52 -13.49
N PHE A 120 2.44 7.06 -12.27
CA PHE A 120 1.37 6.92 -11.28
C PHE A 120 0.12 7.69 -11.69
N ALA A 121 0.27 8.94 -12.14
CA ALA A 121 -0.84 9.77 -12.61
C ALA A 121 -1.59 9.10 -13.77
N ARG A 122 -0.89 8.49 -14.74
CA ARG A 122 -1.53 7.71 -15.82
C ARG A 122 -2.39 6.57 -15.27
N ARG A 123 -1.92 5.83 -14.28
CA ARG A 123 -2.68 4.73 -13.66
C ARG A 123 -3.93 5.26 -12.95
N VAL A 124 -3.81 6.37 -12.20
CA VAL A 124 -4.95 7.02 -11.56
C VAL A 124 -5.96 7.53 -12.58
N GLN A 125 -5.50 8.10 -13.70
CA GLN A 125 -6.34 8.55 -14.81
C GLN A 125 -7.11 7.38 -15.41
N ASN A 126 -6.43 6.29 -15.74
CA ASN A 126 -7.03 5.09 -16.33
C ASN A 126 -8.04 4.46 -15.36
N TYR A 127 -7.71 4.37 -14.08
CA TYR A 127 -8.60 3.85 -13.04
C TYR A 127 -9.89 4.67 -12.88
N ASN A 128 -9.82 5.98 -13.11
CA ASN A 128 -10.96 6.91 -13.00
C ASN A 128 -11.66 7.16 -14.35
N GLY A 129 -11.50 6.28 -15.33
CA GLY A 129 -12.22 6.39 -16.61
C GLY A 129 -11.67 7.49 -17.53
N GLY A 130 -10.37 7.75 -17.48
CA GLY A 130 -9.68 8.70 -18.37
C GLY A 130 -9.55 10.12 -17.81
N GLN A 131 -10.04 10.38 -16.61
CA GLN A 131 -9.96 11.70 -15.97
C GLN A 131 -9.06 11.66 -14.73
N LEU A 132 -8.10 12.58 -14.68
CA LEU A 132 -7.34 12.81 -13.45
C LEU A 132 -8.21 13.58 -12.44
N PRO A 133 -8.32 13.10 -11.19
CA PRO A 133 -8.98 13.88 -10.14
C PRO A 133 -8.25 15.21 -9.94
N PRO A 134 -8.98 16.29 -9.60
CA PRO A 134 -8.36 17.57 -9.29
C PRO A 134 -7.51 17.46 -8.02
N ASN A 135 -6.57 18.39 -7.87
CA ASN A 135 -5.81 18.53 -6.64
C ASN A 135 -6.70 19.04 -5.49
N PRO A 136 -6.32 18.75 -4.22
CA PRO A 136 -7.09 19.19 -3.06
C PRO A 136 -7.10 20.72 -2.91
N SER A 137 -6.09 21.43 -3.41
CA SER A 137 -6.08 22.89 -3.48
C SER A 137 -5.18 23.41 -4.61
N GLN A 138 -5.36 24.69 -4.98
CA GLN A 138 -4.57 25.36 -6.02
C GLN A 138 -3.06 25.40 -5.71
N LEU A 139 -2.68 25.25 -4.44
CA LEU A 139 -1.28 25.25 -4.00
C LEU A 139 -0.49 24.06 -4.57
N PHE A 140 -1.19 22.99 -4.95
CA PHE A 140 -0.61 21.77 -5.50
C PHE A 140 -0.44 21.81 -7.02
N ASP A 141 -1.08 22.77 -7.70
CA ASP A 141 -1.11 22.81 -9.17
C ASP A 141 0.30 22.89 -9.75
N ARG A 142 1.18 23.68 -9.13
CA ARG A 142 2.60 23.79 -9.53
C ARG A 142 3.36 22.46 -9.58
N TYR A 143 2.94 21.46 -8.81
CA TYR A 143 3.58 20.14 -8.75
C TYR A 143 2.91 19.12 -9.67
N SER A 144 1.75 19.45 -10.24
CA SER A 144 0.96 18.56 -11.11
C SER A 144 0.88 19.01 -12.58
N LEU A 145 1.04 20.32 -12.86
CA LEU A 145 0.89 20.90 -14.20
C LEU A 145 1.82 20.26 -15.23
N VAL A 146 3.06 19.93 -14.82
CA VAL A 146 4.04 19.30 -15.71
C VAL A 146 3.64 17.85 -16.05
N VAL A 147 2.97 17.17 -15.12
CA VAL A 147 2.45 15.82 -15.32
C VAL A 147 1.23 15.83 -16.25
N ALA A 148 0.27 16.72 -16.03
CA ALA A 148 -0.94 16.79 -16.86
C ALA A 148 -0.65 17.06 -18.35
N ASN A 149 0.35 17.90 -18.65
CA ASN A 149 0.72 18.24 -20.02
C ASN A 149 1.47 17.09 -20.74
N SER A 150 2.29 16.32 -20.02
CA SER A 150 3.03 15.19 -20.58
C SER A 150 2.14 13.98 -20.86
N LEU A 151 1.11 13.74 -20.03
CA LEU A 151 0.17 12.63 -20.20
C LEU A 151 -0.58 12.66 -21.54
N ASN A 152 -0.91 13.85 -22.05
CA ASN A 152 -1.60 13.99 -23.34
C ASN A 152 -0.67 13.83 -24.56
N THR A 153 0.65 13.91 -24.36
CA THR A 153 1.64 13.88 -25.46
C THR A 153 2.15 12.47 -25.75
N GLU A 154 2.08 11.54 -24.78
CA GLU A 154 2.41 10.12 -24.95
C GLU A 154 1.15 9.30 -25.28
N LEU A 155 0.60 9.47 -26.49
CA LEU A 155 -0.49 8.64 -27.01
C LEU A 155 -0.03 7.42 -27.84
N ASP A 156 1.29 7.17 -27.97
CA ASP A 156 1.80 6.13 -28.89
C ASP A 156 2.91 5.24 -28.30
N SER A 157 2.93 5.00 -26.98
CA SER A 157 3.77 3.94 -26.44
C SER A 157 2.94 3.00 -25.57
N ASP A 158 2.42 1.96 -26.19
CA ASP A 158 2.08 0.65 -25.61
C ASP A 158 3.32 -0.02 -25.00
N ASN A 159 4.09 0.72 -24.21
CA ASN A 159 5.04 0.14 -23.29
C ASN A 159 4.28 -0.03 -21.98
N GLU A 160 3.61 -1.17 -21.84
CA GLU A 160 3.53 -1.84 -20.54
C GLU A 160 4.96 -1.90 -20.03
N ALA A 161 5.36 -0.86 -19.27
CA ALA A 161 6.74 -0.70 -18.84
C ALA A 161 7.12 -1.95 -18.04
N ASP A 162 8.00 -2.73 -18.68
CA ASP A 162 8.54 -3.97 -18.21
C ASP A 162 9.06 -3.80 -16.78
N ASP A 163 8.66 -4.74 -15.94
CA ASP A 163 8.51 -4.66 -14.50
C ASP A 163 9.83 -4.83 -13.73
N ASP A 164 10.93 -4.23 -14.20
CA ASP A 164 12.25 -4.46 -13.58
C ASP A 164 13.23 -3.27 -13.69
N THR A 165 12.74 -2.04 -13.85
CA THR A 165 13.62 -0.88 -13.69
C THR A 165 14.07 -0.75 -12.24
N ASP A 166 15.38 -0.83 -12.01
CA ASP A 166 16.04 -0.35 -10.81
C ASP A 166 15.60 1.09 -10.54
N PHE A 167 14.68 1.26 -9.59
CA PHE A 167 14.26 2.57 -9.13
C PHE A 167 15.30 3.09 -8.16
N GLU A 168 15.65 4.37 -8.28
CA GLU A 168 16.49 5.04 -7.31
C GLU A 168 15.77 5.07 -5.95
N VAL A 169 16.37 4.42 -4.95
CA VAL A 169 15.84 4.40 -3.59
C VAL A 169 16.34 5.67 -2.88
N LEU A 170 15.50 6.70 -2.88
CA LEU A 170 15.73 7.92 -2.12
C LEU A 170 15.00 7.80 -0.78
N THR A 171 15.72 7.82 0.34
CA THR A 171 15.11 7.76 1.68
C THR A 171 15.24 9.07 2.45
N GLU A 172 16.20 9.93 2.10
CA GLU A 172 16.53 11.13 2.87
C GLU A 172 17.04 12.28 1.99
N ASN A 173 17.01 13.50 2.54
CA ASN A 173 17.64 14.71 2.01
C ASN A 173 17.24 15.10 0.57
N THR A 174 16.00 14.81 0.18
CA THR A 174 15.46 15.19 -1.13
C THR A 174 14.03 15.71 -0.98
N PRO A 175 13.70 16.89 -1.53
CA PRO A 175 12.32 17.39 -1.54
C PRO A 175 11.36 16.39 -2.20
N PHE A 176 10.29 16.01 -1.49
CA PHE A 176 9.37 14.97 -1.95
C PHE A 176 7.90 15.41 -1.83
N ILE A 177 7.06 14.83 -2.70
CA ILE A 177 5.61 15.06 -2.78
C ILE A 177 4.83 13.76 -2.57
N GLY A 178 5.49 12.67 -2.21
CA GLY A 178 4.83 11.42 -1.91
C GLY A 178 5.80 10.37 -1.44
N VAL A 179 5.25 9.23 -1.05
CA VAL A 179 6.02 8.06 -0.65
C VAL A 179 5.53 6.80 -1.35
N ALA A 180 6.40 5.81 -1.48
CA ALA A 180 6.06 4.49 -1.98
C ALA A 180 6.82 3.42 -1.21
N SER A 181 6.32 2.18 -1.24
CA SER A 181 7.06 1.07 -0.64
C SER A 181 8.33 0.76 -1.45
N GLN A 182 9.35 0.23 -0.77
CA GLN A 182 10.53 -0.36 -1.43
C GLN A 182 10.29 -1.80 -1.86
N SER A 183 9.22 -2.45 -1.38
CA SER A 183 8.91 -3.84 -1.72
C SER A 183 8.54 -3.97 -3.20
N LYS A 184 9.23 -4.85 -3.93
CA LYS A 184 8.88 -5.21 -5.33
C LYS A 184 7.78 -6.29 -5.41
N GLY A 185 7.26 -6.74 -4.27
CA GLY A 185 6.29 -7.83 -4.21
C GLY A 185 4.95 -7.50 -4.89
N LYS A 186 4.32 -8.54 -5.45
CA LYS A 186 2.91 -8.48 -5.85
C LYS A 186 2.01 -8.35 -4.63
N SER A 187 0.98 -7.53 -4.77
CA SER A 187 -0.01 -7.29 -3.74
C SER A 187 -1.24 -8.16 -3.91
N MET A 188 -1.92 -8.48 -2.81
CA MET A 188 -3.26 -9.09 -2.84
C MET A 188 -4.38 -8.05 -2.91
N ILE A 189 -4.08 -6.79 -2.62
CA ILE A 189 -5.01 -5.67 -2.69
C ILE A 189 -4.60 -4.78 -3.86
N ALA A 190 -5.57 -4.15 -4.52
CA ALA A 190 -5.29 -3.15 -5.53
C ALA A 190 -5.39 -1.74 -4.95
N TYR A 191 -4.41 -0.89 -5.26
CA TYR A 191 -4.45 0.55 -4.96
C TYR A 191 -4.48 1.33 -6.27
N TYR A 192 -5.61 1.97 -6.60
CA TYR A 192 -5.90 2.52 -7.94
C TYR A 192 -5.75 1.47 -9.07
N GLY A 193 -6.12 0.22 -8.80
CA GLY A 193 -5.94 -0.89 -9.75
C GLY A 193 -4.51 -1.41 -9.86
N ILE A 194 -3.59 -0.93 -9.02
CA ILE A 194 -2.18 -1.31 -9.02
C ILE A 194 -1.97 -2.46 -8.03
N GLU A 195 -1.42 -3.58 -8.50
CA GLU A 195 -1.21 -4.82 -7.71
C GLU A 195 0.28 -5.07 -7.40
N ASN A 196 1.09 -4.01 -7.33
CA ASN A 196 2.52 -4.08 -6.98
C ASN A 196 2.86 -2.97 -5.97
N HIS A 197 3.46 -3.35 -4.84
CA HIS A 197 3.71 -2.44 -3.72
C HIS A 197 4.61 -1.26 -4.09
N SER A 198 5.66 -1.51 -4.90
CA SER A 198 6.60 -0.47 -5.33
C SER A 198 5.93 0.60 -6.19
N LYS A 199 4.81 0.25 -6.85
CA LYS A 199 4.05 1.13 -7.75
C LYS A 199 2.95 1.90 -7.00
N TRP A 200 2.71 1.63 -5.71
CA TRP A 200 1.80 2.40 -4.87
C TRP A 200 2.46 3.70 -4.46
N VAL A 201 1.93 4.81 -4.95
CA VAL A 201 2.41 6.15 -4.61
C VAL A 201 1.35 6.84 -3.75
N PHE A 202 1.72 7.13 -2.52
CA PHE A 202 0.92 7.89 -1.58
C PHE A 202 1.34 9.36 -1.65
N THR A 203 0.52 10.18 -2.31
CA THR A 203 0.78 11.60 -2.58
C THR A 203 -0.47 12.43 -2.30
N PRO A 204 -0.41 13.70 -1.89
CA PRO A 204 -1.61 14.53 -1.78
C PRO A 204 -2.18 14.96 -3.16
N LEU A 205 -1.47 14.67 -4.26
CA LEU A 205 -1.95 14.96 -5.61
C LEU A 205 -3.06 14.00 -6.05
N PHE A 206 -3.91 14.46 -6.97
CA PHE A 206 -4.95 13.64 -7.63
C PHE A 206 -5.96 13.00 -6.67
N ARG A 207 -6.32 13.68 -5.58
CA ARG A 207 -7.24 13.17 -4.55
C ARG A 207 -8.69 13.63 -4.69
N GLY A 208 -8.96 14.60 -5.57
CA GLY A 208 -10.27 15.22 -5.70
C GLY A 208 -10.50 16.35 -4.68
N SER A 209 -11.56 17.12 -4.90
CA SER A 209 -11.91 18.31 -4.11
C SER A 209 -12.64 17.99 -2.78
N GLY A 210 -12.65 16.73 -2.31
CA GLY A 210 -13.39 16.31 -1.12
C GLY A 210 -12.48 15.87 0.01
N GLY A 211 -12.51 16.57 1.14
CA GLY A 211 -11.74 16.25 2.36
C GLY A 211 -12.24 15.03 3.14
N THR A 212 -12.87 14.06 2.48
CA THR A 212 -13.33 12.83 3.14
C THR A 212 -12.20 11.80 3.18
N THR A 213 -11.95 11.28 4.37
CA THR A 213 -11.01 10.22 4.79
C THR A 213 -11.22 8.86 4.12
N ASN A 214 -11.94 8.81 2.99
CA ASN A 214 -12.22 7.60 2.26
C ASN A 214 -11.00 7.29 1.38
N PHE A 215 -10.08 6.44 1.87
CA PHE A 215 -8.84 6.00 1.21
C PHE A 215 -9.02 5.87 -0.31
N PRO A 216 -8.66 6.89 -1.11
CA PRO A 216 -9.00 6.87 -2.51
C PRO A 216 -8.09 5.84 -3.20
N GLY A 217 -8.70 4.96 -3.99
CA GLY A 217 -7.98 3.90 -4.70
C GLY A 217 -8.13 2.49 -4.10
N VAL A 218 -8.65 2.33 -2.87
CA VAL A 218 -8.94 1.00 -2.30
C VAL A 218 -10.39 0.63 -2.61
N ARG A 219 -10.62 -0.24 -3.61
CA ARG A 219 -11.92 -0.89 -3.82
C ARG A 219 -11.78 -2.39 -3.60
N PRO A 220 -12.75 -3.06 -2.93
CA PRO A 220 -12.76 -4.51 -2.91
C PRO A 220 -12.93 -5.06 -4.34
N PRO A 221 -12.31 -6.22 -4.66
CA PRO A 221 -12.52 -6.86 -5.94
C PRO A 221 -14.02 -7.18 -6.10
N GLY A 222 -14.65 -6.67 -7.17
CA GLY A 222 -16.08 -6.89 -7.47
C GLY A 222 -17.01 -5.68 -7.31
N GLY A 223 -16.51 -4.50 -6.93
CA GLY A 223 -17.28 -3.25 -6.93
C GLY A 223 -17.43 -2.66 -8.33
N GLY A 224 -18.24 -3.31 -9.18
CA GLY A 224 -18.54 -2.85 -10.53
C GLY A 224 -19.08 -1.42 -10.56
N VAL A 225 -18.74 -0.69 -11.63
CA VAL A 225 -19.29 0.63 -11.95
C VAL A 225 -20.81 0.50 -12.03
N ARG A 226 -21.56 1.13 -11.11
CA ARG A 226 -22.98 1.35 -11.35
C ARG A 226 -23.10 2.37 -12.48
N PRO A 227 -23.70 2.05 -13.63
CA PRO A 227 -23.93 3.03 -14.67
C PRO A 227 -24.84 4.15 -14.12
N PRO A 228 -24.68 5.40 -14.61
CA PRO A 228 -25.57 6.48 -14.22
C PRO A 228 -27.00 6.11 -14.62
N ILE A 229 -27.93 6.29 -13.67
CA ILE A 229 -29.36 6.19 -13.94
C ILE A 229 -29.68 7.33 -14.92
N ARG A 230 -30.09 6.94 -16.13
CA ARG A 230 -30.61 7.86 -17.14
C ARG A 230 -32.08 8.19 -16.83
#